data_AF-A0A2D9EYJ1-F1
#
_entry.id   AF-A0A2D9EYJ1-F1
#
_cell.length_a   1.000
_cell.length_b   1.000
_cell.length_c   1.000
_cell.angle_alpha   90.00
_cell.angle_beta   90.00
_cell.angle_gamma   90.00
#
_symmetry.space_group_name_H-M   'P 1'
#
loop_
_entity.id
_entity.type
_entity.pdbx_description
1 polymer ?
#
loop_
_entity_poly.entity_id
_entity_poly.type
_entity_poly.pdbx_seq_one_letter_code
_entity_poly.pdbx_strand_id
1 'polypeptide(L)'
;MAGHQRDPEIDRGNGRQRHSVVEPPPGRVPRPADVTGQAASSNLVLASGSRVRRTLLTGAGLDPKVDPADLDEPAIEADCRLRGLDTPATALELAEAKATLVAARHPGAIVVACDQMLDVGGESLRKAADMAGAAATLRRLAGR
;
A
#
# COMPACT_ATOMS: atom_id res chain seq x y z
N MET A 1 -3.48 -24.02 -36.80
CA MET A 1 -2.35 -24.05 -35.84
C MET A 1 -2.27 -22.68 -35.16
N ALA A 2 -3.15 -22.40 -34.20
CA ALA A 2 -3.11 -21.16 -33.43
C ALA A 2 -2.67 -21.52 -32.00
N GLY A 3 -1.39 -21.30 -31.73
CA GLY A 3 -0.81 -21.57 -30.41
C GLY A 3 -1.40 -20.63 -29.39
N HIS A 4 -2.00 -21.19 -28.34
CA HIS A 4 -2.34 -20.48 -27.11
C HIS A 4 -1.07 -19.88 -26.50
N GLN A 5 -0.76 -18.62 -26.82
CA GLN A 5 0.12 -17.83 -25.97
C GLN A 5 -0.63 -17.61 -24.66
N ARG A 6 -0.12 -18.25 -23.60
CA ARG A 6 -0.56 -17.95 -22.24
C ARG A 6 0.14 -16.65 -21.87
N ASP A 7 -0.62 -15.60 -21.66
CA ASP A 7 -0.07 -14.37 -21.10
C ASP A 7 0.62 -14.69 -19.77
N PRO A 8 1.83 -14.17 -19.51
CA PRO A 8 2.49 -14.36 -18.24
C PRO A 8 1.63 -13.81 -17.09
N GLU A 9 1.75 -14.41 -15.91
CA GLU A 9 1.07 -13.94 -14.72
C GLU A 9 1.48 -12.48 -14.45
N ILE A 10 0.49 -11.58 -14.37
CA ILE A 10 0.72 -10.17 -14.09
C ILE A 10 1.49 -10.07 -12.78
N ASP A 11 2.67 -9.45 -12.81
CA ASP A 11 3.41 -9.11 -11.59
C ASP A 11 2.50 -8.26 -10.70
N ARG A 12 2.05 -8.88 -9.61
CA ARG A 12 1.11 -8.28 -8.68
C ARG A 12 1.79 -7.22 -7.80
N GLY A 13 3.01 -6.78 -8.11
CA GLY A 13 3.73 -5.75 -7.35
C GLY A 13 4.30 -6.24 -6.02
N ASN A 14 4.22 -7.56 -5.78
CA ASN A 14 4.91 -8.25 -4.68
C ASN A 14 6.15 -9.01 -5.19
N GLY A 15 6.51 -8.86 -6.47
CA GLY A 15 7.57 -9.60 -7.15
C GLY A 15 8.95 -9.41 -6.50
N ARG A 16 9.57 -10.55 -6.12
CA ARG A 16 10.95 -10.68 -5.64
C ARG A 16 11.98 -10.46 -6.76
N GLN A 17 11.95 -9.30 -7.42
CA GLN A 17 12.94 -8.96 -8.45
C GLN A 17 13.99 -7.95 -7.96
N ARG A 18 15.24 -8.24 -8.32
CA ARG A 18 16.46 -7.52 -7.93
C ARG A 18 16.47 -6.14 -8.59
N HIS A 19 15.97 -5.13 -7.91
CA HIS A 19 16.26 -3.75 -8.29
C HIS A 19 17.59 -3.35 -7.65
N SER A 20 18.58 -3.09 -8.51
CA SER A 20 19.79 -2.35 -8.14
C SER A 20 19.36 -1.04 -7.46
N VAL A 21 19.94 -0.77 -6.30
CA VAL A 21 19.76 0.49 -5.58
C VAL A 21 20.16 1.61 -6.54
N VAL A 22 19.18 2.39 -7.00
CA VAL A 22 19.46 3.64 -7.71
C VAL A 22 19.88 4.63 -6.64
N GLU A 23 21.14 5.08 -6.70
CA GLU A 23 21.62 6.12 -5.80
C GLU A 23 20.80 7.41 -5.99
N PRO A 24 20.40 8.08 -4.90
CA PRO A 24 19.64 9.31 -5.00
C PRO A 24 20.51 10.43 -5.61
N PRO A 25 19.92 11.32 -6.44
CA PRO A 25 20.68 12.41 -7.06
C PRO A 25 21.23 13.39 -6.02
N PRO A 26 22.43 13.97 -6.24
CA PRO A 26 23.01 14.94 -5.33
C PRO A 26 22.24 16.28 -5.40
N GLY A 27 21.55 16.63 -4.31
CA GLY A 27 20.75 17.86 -4.22
C GLY A 27 19.74 17.82 -3.08
N ARG A 28 20.24 17.74 -1.84
CA ARG A 28 19.44 17.61 -0.63
C ARG A 28 18.69 18.91 -0.32
N VAL A 29 17.36 18.85 -0.22
CA VAL A 29 16.57 19.92 0.41
C VAL A 29 16.83 19.86 1.93
N PRO A 30 17.16 20.99 2.61
CA PRO A 30 17.37 20.99 4.06
C PRO A 30 16.07 20.59 4.79
N ARG A 31 16.17 19.65 5.73
CA ARG A 31 15.09 19.36 6.69
C ARG A 31 15.32 20.15 7.97
N PRO A 32 14.26 20.63 8.63
CA PRO A 32 14.37 21.44 9.83
C PRO A 32 15.10 20.64 10.93
N ALA A 33 16.30 21.10 11.25
CA ALA A 33 16.97 20.76 12.49
C ALA A 33 16.17 21.42 13.62
N ASP A 34 15.55 20.60 14.49
CA ASP A 34 15.30 20.88 15.92
C ASP A 34 14.46 19.76 16.57
N VAL A 35 14.88 18.50 16.38
CA VAL A 35 14.60 17.45 17.37
C VAL A 35 15.89 16.67 17.56
N THR A 36 16.71 17.14 18.49
CA THR A 36 17.80 16.33 19.08
C THR A 36 17.17 15.22 19.92
N GLY A 37 16.64 14.20 19.24
CA GLY A 37 16.34 12.91 19.81
C GLY A 37 17.35 11.93 19.27
N GLN A 38 18.26 11.47 20.13
CA GLN A 38 19.07 10.27 19.91
C GLN A 38 18.21 9.23 19.18
N ALA A 39 18.71 8.64 18.09
CA ALA A 39 18.03 7.55 17.38
C ALA A 39 17.91 6.33 18.31
N ALA A 40 16.94 6.36 19.22
CA ALA A 40 16.38 5.18 19.81
C ALA A 40 15.90 4.34 18.62
N SER A 41 16.36 3.09 18.56
CA SER A 41 15.87 2.07 17.62
C SER A 41 14.38 2.31 17.38
N SER A 42 14.04 2.79 16.18
CA SER A 42 12.73 3.38 15.92
C SER A 42 11.68 2.34 16.28
N ASN A 43 10.91 2.56 17.35
CA ASN A 43 9.79 1.68 17.70
C ASN A 43 8.61 1.97 16.76
N LEU A 44 8.88 1.95 15.46
CA LEU A 44 8.00 2.28 14.37
C LEU A 44 7.74 1.01 13.58
N VAL A 45 6.47 0.68 13.40
CA VAL A 45 6.03 -0.50 12.66
C VAL A 45 5.21 -0.07 11.46
N LEU A 46 5.53 -0.60 10.28
CA LEU A 46 4.71 -0.49 9.09
C LEU A 46 3.78 -1.70 9.00
N ALA A 47 2.49 -1.46 9.20
CA ALA A 47 1.41 -2.46 9.14
C ALA A 47 1.04 -2.87 7.70
N SER A 48 2.03 -3.01 6.82
CA SER A 48 1.82 -3.19 5.38
C SER A 48 2.98 -3.95 4.74
N GLY A 49 2.67 -4.96 3.93
CA GLY A 49 3.66 -5.68 3.11
C GLY A 49 4.14 -4.91 1.87
N SER A 50 3.59 -3.73 1.58
CA SER A 50 3.94 -2.93 0.41
C SER A 50 5.40 -2.46 0.42
N ARG A 51 6.17 -2.89 -0.58
CA ARG A 51 7.53 -2.39 -0.83
C ARG A 51 7.56 -0.89 -1.08
N VAL A 52 6.59 -0.36 -1.82
CA VAL A 52 6.50 1.08 -2.14
C VAL A 52 6.35 1.90 -0.86
N ARG A 53 5.43 1.51 0.04
CA ARG A 53 5.24 2.22 1.32
C ARG A 53 6.50 2.16 2.19
N ARG A 54 7.17 1.01 2.24
CA ARG A 54 8.47 0.89 2.92
C ARG A 54 9.48 1.87 2.32
N THR A 55 9.62 1.89 1.00
CA THR A 55 10.54 2.80 0.30
C THR A 55 10.23 4.26 0.59
N LEU A 56 8.96 4.66 0.60
CA LEU A 56 8.54 6.03 0.94
C LEU A 56 8.99 6.41 2.36
N LEU A 57 8.73 5.56 3.36
CA LEU A 57 9.14 5.83 4.74
C LEU A 57 10.67 5.86 4.88
N THR A 58 11.39 4.92 4.26
CA THR A 58 12.87 4.92 4.27
C THR A 58 13.45 6.14 3.55
N GLY A 59 12.84 6.58 2.46
CA GLY A 59 13.24 7.81 1.75
C GLY A 59 13.03 9.07 2.60
N ALA A 60 12.04 9.05 3.50
CA ALA A 60 11.83 10.09 4.51
C ALA A 60 12.82 10.00 5.70
N GLY A 61 13.70 9.00 5.74
CA GLY A 61 14.65 8.78 6.83
C GLY A 61 14.07 8.05 8.04
N LEU A 62 12.94 7.36 7.88
CA LEU A 62 12.37 6.47 8.89
C LEU A 62 12.78 5.02 8.61
N ASP A 63 13.07 4.23 9.64
CA ASP A 63 13.40 2.81 9.47
C ASP A 63 12.36 1.91 10.18
N PRO A 64 11.19 1.69 9.55
CA PRO A 64 10.12 0.92 10.17
C PRO A 64 10.40 -0.59 10.12
N LYS A 65 10.08 -1.30 11.21
CA LYS A 65 9.87 -2.75 11.17
C LYS A 65 8.64 -3.05 10.32
N VAL A 66 8.76 -3.91 9.32
CA VAL A 66 7.61 -4.30 8.49
C VAL A 66 6.89 -5.48 9.14
N ASP A 67 5.60 -5.30 9.43
CA ASP A 67 4.72 -6.36 9.92
C ASP A 67 3.35 -6.27 9.23
N PRO A 68 3.10 -7.03 8.15
CA PRO A 68 1.84 -6.97 7.42
C PRO A 68 0.63 -7.41 8.28
N ALA A 69 -0.47 -6.67 8.17
CA ALA A 69 -1.76 -7.11 8.70
C ALA A 69 -2.33 -8.24 7.83
N ASP A 70 -2.80 -9.31 8.44
CA ASP A 70 -3.49 -10.43 7.79
C ASP A 70 -4.99 -10.24 8.02
N LEU A 71 -5.65 -9.58 7.07
CA LEU A 71 -7.06 -9.21 7.14
C LEU A 71 -7.80 -9.69 5.90
N ASP A 72 -9.06 -10.08 6.08
CA ASP A 72 -10.01 -10.25 4.99
C ASP A 72 -10.51 -8.86 4.54
N GLU A 73 -9.70 -8.15 3.76
CA GLU A 73 -10.05 -6.82 3.22
C GLU A 73 -11.37 -6.85 2.44
N PRO A 74 -11.67 -7.86 1.58
CA PRO A 74 -12.99 -7.97 0.93
C PRO A 74 -14.18 -7.99 1.90
N ALA A 75 -14.07 -8.67 3.04
CA ALA A 75 -15.14 -8.70 4.04
C ALA A 75 -15.36 -7.32 4.69
N ILE A 76 -14.28 -6.59 5.02
CA ILE A 76 -14.36 -5.23 5.57
C ILE A 76 -15.01 -4.27 4.55
N GLU A 77 -14.58 -4.34 3.28
CA GLU A 77 -15.18 -3.53 2.22
C GLU A 77 -16.67 -3.83 2.00
N ALA A 78 -17.08 -5.10 2.14
CA ALA A 78 -18.48 -5.49 2.05
C ALA A 78 -19.31 -4.91 3.20
N ASP A 79 -18.80 -4.95 4.44
CA ASP A 79 -19.43 -4.31 5.59
C ASP A 79 -19.54 -2.79 5.42
N CYS A 80 -18.45 -2.14 5.00
CA CYS A 80 -18.43 -0.70 4.72
C CYS A 80 -19.51 -0.30 3.70
N ARG A 81 -19.67 -1.10 2.64
CA ARG A 81 -20.71 -0.89 1.62
C ARG A 81 -22.13 -1.05 2.19
N LEU A 82 -22.36 -2.04 3.04
CA LEU A 82 -23.65 -2.23 3.72
C LEU A 82 -23.97 -1.05 4.66
N ARG A 83 -22.94 -0.46 5.27
CA ARG A 83 -23.03 0.76 6.09
C ARG A 83 -23.14 2.05 5.26
N GLY A 84 -23.08 1.97 3.93
CA GLY A 84 -23.16 3.12 3.04
C GLY A 84 -21.93 4.04 3.08
N LEU A 85 -20.77 3.52 3.49
CA LEU A 85 -19.51 4.28 3.46
C LEU A 85 -19.05 4.47 2.01
N ASP A 86 -18.50 5.65 1.73
CA ASP A 86 -17.89 5.97 0.45
C ASP A 86 -16.46 5.41 0.34
N THR A 87 -15.84 5.54 -0.84
CA THR A 87 -14.50 5.01 -1.10
C THR A 87 -13.43 5.59 -0.13
N PRO A 88 -13.36 6.91 0.14
CA PRO A 88 -12.44 7.46 1.14
C PRO A 88 -12.66 6.92 2.55
N ALA A 89 -13.91 6.83 3.02
CA ALA A 89 -14.21 6.29 4.34
C ALA A 89 -13.87 4.80 4.44
N THR A 90 -14.12 4.03 3.39
CA THR A 90 -13.74 2.60 3.33
C THR A 90 -12.22 2.43 3.40
N ALA A 91 -11.44 3.27 2.71
CA ALA A 91 -9.99 3.23 2.78
C ALA A 91 -9.46 3.56 4.18
N LEU A 92 -10.12 4.46 4.91
CA LEU A 92 -9.80 4.77 6.30
C LEU A 92 -10.08 3.59 7.23
N GLU A 93 -11.28 2.98 7.14
CA GLU A 93 -11.65 1.79 7.92
C GLU A 93 -10.65 0.63 7.71
N LEU A 94 -10.24 0.38 6.47
CA LEU A 94 -9.21 -0.61 6.17
C LEU A 94 -7.85 -0.26 6.80
N ALA A 95 -7.43 1.01 6.74
CA ALA A 95 -6.19 1.46 7.36
C ALA A 95 -6.24 1.31 8.89
N GLU A 96 -7.35 1.66 9.52
CA GLU A 96 -7.58 1.52 10.96
C GLU A 96 -7.59 0.06 11.41
N ALA A 97 -8.26 -0.82 10.65
CA ALA A 97 -8.25 -2.26 10.92
C ALA A 97 -6.83 -2.83 10.85
N LYS A 98 -6.04 -2.43 9.83
CA LYS A 98 -4.62 -2.83 9.68
C LYS A 98 -3.78 -2.36 10.87
N ALA A 99 -3.93 -1.10 11.28
CA ALA A 99 -3.21 -0.54 12.42
C ALA A 99 -3.57 -1.28 13.71
N THR A 100 -4.87 -1.48 13.96
CA THR A 100 -5.39 -2.11 15.19
C THR A 100 -4.88 -3.53 15.35
N LEU A 101 -4.95 -4.34 14.29
CA LEU A 101 -4.46 -5.72 14.31
C LEU A 101 -2.96 -5.80 14.64
N VAL A 102 -2.17 -4.93 14.02
CA VAL A 102 -0.71 -4.93 14.18
C VAL A 102 -0.30 -4.32 15.52
N ALA A 103 -0.98 -3.27 16.00
CA ALA A 103 -0.71 -2.65 17.30
C ALA A 103 -0.82 -3.63 18.46
N ALA A 104 -1.77 -4.57 18.41
CA ALA A 104 -1.88 -5.63 19.40
C ALA A 104 -0.62 -6.53 19.50
N ARG A 105 0.18 -6.63 18.42
CA ARG A 105 1.43 -7.42 18.37
C ARG A 105 2.66 -6.63 18.80
N HIS A 106 2.60 -5.29 18.83
CA HIS A 106 3.73 -4.41 19.16
C HIS A 106 3.35 -3.38 20.23
N PRO A 107 3.11 -3.81 21.48
CA PRO A 107 2.78 -2.90 22.57
C PRO A 107 3.88 -1.85 22.76
N GLY A 108 3.47 -0.58 22.87
CA GLY A 108 4.38 0.57 23.03
C GLY A 108 5.05 1.05 21.73
N ALA A 109 4.77 0.43 20.58
CA ALA A 109 5.24 0.88 19.27
C ALA A 109 4.27 1.87 18.62
N ILE A 110 4.82 2.76 17.81
CA ILE A 110 4.06 3.58 16.86
C ILE A 110 3.79 2.71 15.63
N VAL A 111 2.53 2.44 15.35
CA VAL A 111 2.12 1.66 14.18
C VAL A 111 1.57 2.60 13.10
N VAL A 112 2.11 2.49 11.89
CA VAL A 112 1.64 3.19 10.71
C VAL A 112 0.98 2.19 9.77
N ALA A 113 -0.30 2.43 9.47
CA ALA A 113 -1.05 1.71 8.46
C ALA A 113 -1.60 2.68 7.41
N CYS A 114 -1.95 2.15 6.25
CA CYS A 114 -2.53 2.91 5.15
C CYS A 114 -3.26 1.96 4.22
N ASP A 115 -4.36 2.43 3.66
CA ASP A 115 -4.97 1.84 2.48
C ASP A 115 -5.18 2.86 1.36
N GLN A 116 -5.28 2.35 0.14
CA GLN A 116 -5.54 3.15 -1.05
C GLN A 116 -6.56 2.43 -1.92
N MET A 117 -7.66 3.12 -2.23
CA MET A 117 -8.67 2.65 -3.16
C MET A 117 -8.74 3.58 -4.38
N LEU A 118 -9.06 3.02 -5.54
CA LEU A 118 -9.29 3.77 -6.78
C LEU A 118 -10.79 3.78 -7.05
N ASP A 119 -11.36 4.95 -7.32
CA ASP A 119 -12.77 5.11 -7.66
C ASP A 119 -12.92 5.77 -9.03
N VAL A 120 -13.89 5.31 -9.83
CA VAL A 120 -14.27 5.97 -11.08
C VAL A 120 -15.78 6.07 -11.16
N GLY A 121 -16.29 7.28 -10.95
CA GLY A 121 -17.73 7.56 -11.06
C GLY A 121 -18.56 6.89 -9.96
N GLY A 122 -18.01 6.74 -8.75
CA GLY A 122 -18.67 6.10 -7.62
C GLY A 122 -18.53 4.58 -7.57
N GLU A 123 -17.73 4.00 -8.48
CA GLU A 123 -17.40 2.58 -8.46
C GLU A 123 -15.93 2.38 -8.10
N SER A 124 -15.69 1.68 -6.98
CA SER A 124 -14.34 1.30 -6.56
C SER A 124 -13.78 0.21 -7.49
N LEU A 125 -12.63 0.50 -8.11
CA LEU A 125 -11.89 -0.42 -8.95
C LEU A 125 -10.95 -1.28 -8.12
N ARG A 126 -10.97 -2.58 -8.39
CA ARG A 126 -10.02 -3.55 -7.83
C ARG A 126 -8.93 -3.89 -8.82
N LYS A 127 -7.90 -4.56 -8.33
CA LYS A 127 -6.86 -5.16 -9.17
C LYS A 127 -7.48 -6.11 -10.18
N ALA A 128 -7.10 -5.95 -11.45
CA ALA A 128 -7.51 -6.88 -12.49
C ALA A 128 -6.96 -8.28 -12.24
N ALA A 129 -7.78 -9.30 -12.51
CA ALA A 129 -7.38 -10.70 -12.39
C ALA A 129 -6.41 -11.12 -13.51
N ASP A 130 -6.55 -10.52 -14.69
CA ASP A 130 -5.81 -10.86 -15.91
C ASP A 130 -5.57 -9.62 -16.81
N MET A 131 -4.86 -9.84 -17.93
CA MET A 131 -4.49 -8.77 -18.87
C MET A 131 -5.71 -8.18 -19.58
N ALA A 132 -6.71 -9.02 -19.87
CA ALA A 132 -7.96 -8.57 -20.50
C ALA A 132 -8.73 -7.62 -19.57
N GLY A 133 -8.83 -7.97 -18.28
CA GLY A 133 -9.40 -7.13 -17.23
C GLY A 133 -8.59 -5.86 -17.01
N ALA A 134 -7.27 -5.92 -17.03
CA ALA A 134 -6.42 -4.74 -16.90
C ALA A 134 -6.66 -3.77 -18.07
N ALA A 135 -6.72 -4.28 -19.31
CA ALA A 135 -7.04 -3.48 -20.48
C ALA A 135 -8.46 -2.89 -20.40
N ALA A 136 -9.44 -3.63 -19.89
CA ALA A 136 -10.79 -3.13 -19.66
C ALA A 136 -10.80 -1.98 -18.64
N THR A 137 -10.10 -2.13 -17.51
CA THR A 137 -9.93 -1.08 -16.51
C THR A 137 -9.27 0.17 -17.09
N LEU A 138 -8.19 0.02 -17.87
CA LEU A 138 -7.52 1.16 -18.51
C LEU A 138 -8.43 1.90 -19.49
N ARG A 139 -9.26 1.18 -20.26
CA ARG A 139 -10.26 1.82 -21.14
C ARG A 139 -11.30 2.61 -20.36
N ARG A 140 -11.69 2.16 -19.17
CA ARG A 140 -12.62 2.91 -18.28
C ARG A 140 -12.00 4.21 -17.75
N LEU A 141 -10.69 4.20 -17.51
CA LEU A 141 -9.93 5.36 -17.05
C LEU A 141 -9.59 6.34 -18.20
N ALA A 142 -9.57 5.89 -19.45
CA ALA A 142 -9.17 6.71 -20.58
C ALA A 142 -10.09 7.93 -20.77
N GLY A 143 -9.51 9.13 -20.76
CA GLY A 143 -10.24 10.39 -20.96
C GLY A 143 -10.95 10.93 -19.71
N ARG A 144 -10.60 10.40 -18.53
CA ARG A 144 -11.01 10.90 -17.21
C ARG A 144 -9.76 11.14 -16.37
#